data_AF-A0A1G2ZRA8-F1
#
_entry.id   AF-A0A1G2ZRA8-F1
#
_cell.length_a   1.000
_cell.length_b   1.000
_cell.length_c   1.000
_cell.angle_alpha   90.00
_cell.angle_beta   90.00
_cell.angle_gamma   90.00
#
_symmetry.space_group_name_H-M   'P 1'
#
loop_
_entity.id
_entity.type
_entity.pdbx_description
1 polymer ?
#
loop_
_entity_poly.entity_id
_entity_poly.type
_entity_poly.pdbx_seq_one_letter_code
_entity_poly.pdbx_strand_id
1 'polypeptide(L)'
;MQRIGDTYDELLEIATRSEVRACWDFGHAYFNTQRFGVPLYPPEALLEHIGHVHCHDVCQGDHCPLIYNVVPWRQFIQSLIKKGFDDTIILEVPPSAFLAAGGLASLIESQKALASWIKQSRRTSGLTIDD
;
A
#
# COMPACT_ATOMS: atom_id res chain seq x y z
N MET A 1 18.33 1.45 -10.94
CA MET A 1 17.76 2.17 -12.10
C MET A 1 16.34 2.55 -11.73
N GLN A 2 15.98 3.81 -11.93
CA GLN A 2 14.62 4.30 -11.75
C GLN A 2 13.82 3.99 -13.03
N ARG A 3 12.54 3.66 -12.88
CA ARG A 3 11.59 3.30 -13.93
C ARG A 3 10.55 4.41 -14.08
N ILE A 4 9.87 4.44 -15.23
CA ILE A 4 8.73 5.33 -15.44
C ILE A 4 7.65 4.98 -14.42
N GLY A 5 7.15 6.00 -13.70
CA GLY A 5 6.13 5.84 -12.66
C GLY A 5 6.70 5.56 -11.26
N ASP A 6 8.03 5.55 -11.11
CA ASP A 6 8.65 5.49 -9.78
C ASP A 6 8.49 6.81 -9.00
N THR A 7 8.20 7.91 -9.70
CA THR A 7 7.84 9.20 -9.09
C THR A 7 6.34 9.41 -9.09
N TYR A 8 5.83 10.08 -8.06
CA TYR A 8 4.42 10.40 -7.98
C TYR A 8 3.96 11.42 -9.02
N ASP A 9 4.85 12.29 -9.49
CA ASP A 9 4.53 13.28 -10.53
C ASP A 9 4.27 12.59 -11.87
N GLU A 10 5.13 11.64 -12.26
CA GLU A 10 4.91 10.82 -13.47
C GLU A 10 3.64 9.97 -13.35
N LEU A 11 3.41 9.35 -12.18
CA LEU A 11 2.22 8.53 -11.95
C LEU A 11 0.94 9.37 -12.02
N LEU A 12 0.95 10.57 -11.44
CA LEU A 12 -0.16 11.51 -11.51
C LEU A 12 -0.40 11.96 -12.96
N GLU A 13 0.64 12.33 -13.70
CA GLU A 13 0.52 12.70 -15.11
C GLU A 13 -0.16 11.59 -15.93
N ILE A 14 0.29 10.35 -15.75
CA ILE A 14 -0.28 9.19 -16.45
C ILE A 14 -1.75 8.99 -16.05
N ALA A 15 -2.06 9.02 -14.76
CA ALA A 15 -3.42 8.81 -14.26
C ALA A 15 -4.39 9.89 -14.76
N THR A 16 -3.96 11.15 -14.77
CA THR A 16 -4.77 12.27 -15.28
C THR A 16 -5.01 12.18 -16.79
N ARG A 17 -4.04 11.69 -17.57
CA ARG A 17 -4.12 11.65 -19.04
C ARG A 17 -4.83 10.43 -19.62
N SER A 18 -4.91 9.33 -18.86
CA SER A 18 -5.34 8.03 -19.38
C SER A 18 -6.76 7.63 -18.98
N GLU A 19 -7.42 8.37 -18.10
CA GLU A 19 -8.69 7.97 -17.43
C GLU A 19 -8.57 6.64 -16.64
N VAL A 20 -7.36 6.08 -16.51
CA VAL A 20 -7.09 4.86 -15.76
C VAL A 20 -6.61 5.23 -14.36
N ARG A 21 -7.21 4.61 -13.35
CA ARG A 21 -6.80 4.78 -11.94
C ARG A 21 -5.44 4.11 -11.70
N ALA A 22 -4.62 4.73 -10.86
CA ALA A 22 -3.30 4.23 -10.53
C ALA A 22 -3.34 3.13 -9.47
N CYS A 23 -2.34 2.23 -9.52
CA CYS A 23 -2.00 1.35 -8.42
C CYS A 23 -0.99 2.06 -7.51
N TRP A 24 -1.26 2.07 -6.20
CA TRP A 24 -0.24 2.45 -5.23
C TRP A 24 0.33 1.20 -4.57
N ASP A 25 1.57 0.88 -4.92
CA ASP A 25 2.36 -0.15 -4.26
C ASP A 25 3.13 0.46 -3.08
N PHE A 26 2.81 0.02 -1.86
CA PHE A 26 3.36 0.59 -0.64
C PHE A 26 4.83 0.25 -0.43
N GLY A 27 5.25 -0.98 -0.74
CA GLY A 27 6.63 -1.38 -0.51
C GLY A 27 7.56 -0.78 -1.57
N HIS A 28 7.11 -0.68 -2.82
CA HIS A 28 7.87 0.01 -3.86
C HIS A 28 7.93 1.51 -3.63
N ALA A 29 6.84 2.16 -3.20
CA ALA A 29 6.87 3.57 -2.81
C ALA A 29 7.88 3.83 -1.67
N TYR A 30 7.90 2.95 -0.67
CA TYR A 30 8.89 3.01 0.41
C TYR A 30 10.32 2.84 -0.14
N PHE A 31 10.56 1.86 -1.01
CA PHE A 31 11.89 1.70 -1.62
C PHE A 31 12.29 2.86 -2.52
N ASN A 32 11.37 3.45 -3.28
CA ASN A 32 11.67 4.61 -4.13
C ASN A 32 12.05 5.82 -3.28
N THR A 33 11.46 5.97 -2.09
CA THR A 33 11.91 6.94 -1.09
C THR A 33 13.37 6.67 -0.68
N GLN A 34 13.69 5.43 -0.30
CA GLN A 34 15.03 5.08 0.18
C GLN A 34 16.11 5.14 -0.91
N ARG A 35 15.77 4.78 -2.16
CA ARG A 35 16.73 4.60 -3.25
C ARG A 35 16.90 5.86 -4.11
N PHE A 36 15.85 6.65 -4.26
CA PHE A 36 15.80 7.75 -5.22
C PHE A 36 15.37 9.08 -4.58
N GLY A 37 15.08 9.12 -3.27
CA GLY A 37 14.69 10.35 -2.58
C GLY A 37 13.30 10.85 -2.94
N VAL A 38 12.45 9.98 -3.51
CA VAL A 38 11.03 10.31 -3.77
C VAL A 38 10.33 10.58 -2.43
N PRO A 39 9.38 11.53 -2.34
CA PRO A 39 8.61 11.71 -1.12
C PRO A 39 7.95 10.41 -0.64
N LEU A 40 7.86 10.22 0.67
CA LEU A 40 7.23 9.03 1.24
C LEU A 40 5.72 8.98 0.98
N TYR A 41 5.07 10.15 0.98
CA TYR A 41 3.64 10.28 0.75
C TYR A 41 3.37 10.91 -0.63
N PRO A 42 2.38 10.41 -1.37
CA PRO A 42 1.96 11.02 -2.63
C PRO A 42 1.29 12.37 -2.38
N PRO A 43 1.28 13.26 -3.39
CA PRO A 43 0.46 14.48 -3.34
C PRO A 43 -1.03 14.10 -3.24
N GLU A 44 -1.83 14.94 -2.60
CA GLU A 44 -3.26 14.66 -2.41
C GLU A 44 -4.01 14.43 -3.72
N ALA A 45 -3.64 15.15 -4.78
CA ALA A 45 -4.23 14.97 -6.11
C ALA A 45 -4.07 13.53 -6.64
N LEU A 46 -2.94 12.87 -6.34
CA LEU A 46 -2.74 11.48 -6.76
C LEU A 46 -3.60 10.52 -5.94
N LEU A 47 -3.85 10.79 -4.66
CA LEU A 47 -4.70 9.93 -3.81
C LEU A 47 -6.11 9.77 -4.38
N GLU A 48 -6.65 10.80 -5.02
CA GLU A 48 -7.97 10.78 -5.68
C GLU A 48 -7.98 9.89 -6.93
N HIS A 49 -6.82 9.63 -7.53
CA HIS A 49 -6.65 8.76 -8.69
C HIS A 49 -6.24 7.33 -8.33
N ILE A 50 -5.97 7.01 -7.06
CA ILE A 50 -5.65 5.63 -6.66
C ILE A 50 -6.92 4.79 -6.72
N GLY A 51 -6.87 3.70 -7.48
CA GLY A 51 -7.96 2.72 -7.59
C GLY A 51 -7.57 1.31 -7.19
N HIS A 52 -6.29 1.06 -6.99
CA HIS A 52 -5.78 -0.25 -6.60
C HIS A 52 -4.61 -0.09 -5.64
N VAL A 53 -4.45 -1.03 -4.72
CA VAL A 53 -3.38 -0.98 -3.71
C VAL A 53 -2.74 -2.34 -3.55
N HIS A 54 -1.41 -2.35 -3.67
CA HIS A 54 -0.58 -3.46 -3.24
C HIS A 54 0.03 -3.11 -1.89
N CYS A 55 -0.33 -3.89 -0.89
CA CYS A 55 0.12 -3.75 0.48
C CYS A 55 1.06 -4.91 0.79
N HIS A 56 2.34 -4.59 0.92
CA HIS A 56 3.35 -5.50 1.44
C HIS A 56 4.39 -4.70 2.21
N ASP A 57 5.16 -5.41 3.02
CA ASP A 57 6.28 -4.82 3.73
C ASP A 57 7.56 -4.98 2.92
N VAL A 58 8.63 -4.38 3.44
CA VAL A 58 9.99 -4.64 2.99
C VAL A 58 10.83 -5.11 4.15
N CYS A 59 11.87 -5.87 3.85
CA CYS A 59 12.80 -6.38 4.85
C CYS A 59 14.20 -6.42 4.24
N GLN A 60 14.91 -7.54 4.35
CA GLN A 60 16.12 -7.75 3.54
C GLN A 60 15.79 -7.95 2.04
N GLY A 61 14.51 -8.11 1.71
CA GLY A 61 14.00 -8.26 0.35
C GLY A 61 12.76 -7.42 0.08
N ASP A 62 12.21 -7.65 -1.10
CA ASP A 62 10.96 -7.07 -1.58
C ASP A 62 9.77 -8.01 -1.30
N HIS A 63 8.54 -7.48 -1.31
CA HIS A 63 7.31 -8.24 -1.05
C HIS A 63 7.36 -9.09 0.23
N CYS A 64 7.76 -8.50 1.37
CA CYS A 64 7.81 -9.20 2.65
C CYS A 64 6.44 -9.17 3.38
N PRO A 65 6.13 -10.17 4.22
CA PRO A 65 4.97 -10.14 5.13
C PRO A 65 4.94 -8.89 6.03
N LEU A 66 3.75 -8.46 6.45
CA LEU A 66 3.53 -7.23 7.25
C LEU A 66 4.06 -7.30 8.70
N ILE A 67 4.67 -8.42 9.08
CA ILE A 67 5.22 -8.64 10.42
C ILE A 67 6.52 -7.88 10.67
N TYR A 68 7.20 -7.43 9.62
CA TYR A 68 8.47 -6.69 9.75
C TYR A 68 8.25 -5.24 10.17
N ASN A 69 7.08 -4.69 9.87
CA ASN A 69 6.61 -3.35 10.21
C ASN A 69 7.60 -2.23 9.81
N VAL A 70 8.20 -2.34 8.62
CA VAL A 70 9.16 -1.36 8.09
C VAL A 70 8.44 -0.29 7.26
N VAL A 71 7.54 -0.72 6.38
CA VAL A 71 6.70 0.18 5.57
C VAL A 71 5.58 0.77 6.45
N PRO A 72 5.33 2.09 6.41
CA PRO A 72 4.25 2.74 7.17
C PRO A 72 2.88 2.54 6.49
N TRP A 73 2.54 1.29 6.16
CA TRP A 73 1.34 0.92 5.42
C TRP A 73 0.06 1.34 6.16
N ARG A 74 0.06 1.38 7.50
CA ARG A 74 -1.10 1.84 8.28
C ARG A 74 -1.45 3.29 7.99
N GLN A 75 -0.43 4.15 7.92
CA GLN A 75 -0.57 5.57 7.63
C GLN A 75 -0.97 5.79 6.16
N PHE A 76 -0.46 4.97 5.25
CA PHE A 76 -0.86 5.00 3.84
C PHE A 76 -2.34 4.66 3.67
N ILE A 77 -2.80 3.56 4.27
CA ILE A 77 -4.22 3.16 4.29
C ILE A 77 -5.09 4.26 4.88
N GLN A 78 -4.67 4.87 6.00
CA GLN A 78 -5.43 5.95 6.61
C GLN A 78 -5.55 7.16 5.67
N SER A 79 -4.51 7.47 4.90
CA SER A 79 -4.52 8.59 3.94
C SER A 79 -5.49 8.33 2.78
N LEU A 80 -5.52 7.11 2.26
CA LEU A 80 -6.48 6.69 1.23
C LEU A 80 -7.93 6.74 1.72
N ILE A 81 -8.21 6.16 2.88
CA ILE A 81 -9.56 6.12 3.44
C ILE A 81 -10.07 7.54 3.74
N LYS A 82 -9.21 8.46 4.21
CA LYS A 82 -9.58 9.87 4.39
C LYS A 82 -9.97 10.57 3.08
N LYS A 83 -9.49 10.09 1.95
CA LYS A 83 -9.85 10.55 0.59
C LYS A 83 -10.99 9.75 -0.04
N GLY A 84 -11.66 8.88 0.73
CA GLY A 84 -12.84 8.15 0.29
C GLY A 84 -12.54 6.84 -0.45
N PHE A 85 -11.30 6.32 -0.40
CA PHE A 85 -10.99 5.02 -0.98
C PHE A 85 -11.80 3.91 -0.30
N ASP A 86 -12.63 3.22 -1.08
CA ASP A 86 -13.58 2.19 -0.64
C ASP A 86 -13.31 0.81 -1.24
N ASP A 87 -12.33 0.69 -2.13
CA ASP A 87 -12.00 -0.55 -2.84
C ASP A 87 -11.06 -1.48 -2.02
N THR A 88 -10.58 -2.53 -2.68
CA THR A 88 -9.80 -3.62 -2.13
C THR A 88 -8.32 -3.26 -1.99
N ILE A 89 -7.74 -3.66 -0.86
CA ILE A 89 -6.29 -3.58 -0.61
C ILE A 89 -5.75 -5.00 -0.65
N ILE A 90 -4.86 -5.28 -1.61
CA ILE A 90 -4.31 -6.63 -1.81
C ILE A 90 -3.07 -6.80 -0.93
N LEU A 91 -3.04 -7.88 -0.14
CA LEU A 91 -1.81 -8.36 0.50
C LEU A 91 -0.96 -9.07 -0.55
N GLU A 92 -0.12 -8.33 -1.27
CA GLU A 92 0.69 -8.85 -2.38
C GLU A 92 2.02 -9.40 -1.86
N VAL A 93 1.99 -10.62 -1.34
CA VAL A 93 3.19 -11.28 -0.81
C VAL A 93 3.25 -12.71 -1.37
N PRO A 94 4.34 -13.11 -2.02
CA PRO A 94 4.46 -14.45 -2.59
C PRO A 94 4.52 -15.51 -1.48
N PRO A 95 3.99 -16.73 -1.70
CA PRO A 95 4.02 -17.79 -0.70
C PRO A 95 5.42 -18.10 -0.15
N SER A 96 6.46 -17.99 -0.97
CA SER A 96 7.86 -18.21 -0.56
C SER A 96 8.31 -17.23 0.53
N ALA A 97 7.85 -15.98 0.49
CA ALA A 97 8.18 -14.98 1.51
C ALA A 97 7.50 -15.29 2.84
N PHE A 98 6.25 -15.78 2.82
CA PHE A 98 5.60 -16.28 4.03
C PHE A 98 6.32 -17.52 4.57
N LEU A 99 6.67 -18.49 3.71
CA LEU A 99 7.42 -19.68 4.12
C LEU A 99 8.74 -19.32 4.83
N ALA A 100 9.50 -18.37 4.28
CA ALA A 100 10.73 -17.87 4.87
C ALA A 100 10.51 -17.14 6.22
N ALA A 101 9.33 -16.57 6.44
CA ALA A 101 8.99 -15.76 7.60
C ALA A 101 8.19 -16.51 8.69
N GLY A 102 8.16 -17.85 8.66
CA GLY A 102 7.42 -18.67 9.64
C GLY A 102 6.16 -19.34 9.09
N GLY A 103 6.00 -19.40 7.76
CA GLY A 103 4.95 -20.13 7.07
C GLY A 103 3.56 -19.53 7.32
N LEU A 104 2.57 -20.40 7.52
CA LEU A 104 1.17 -20.03 7.66
C LEU A 104 0.92 -19.02 8.79
N ALA A 105 1.70 -19.07 9.87
CA ALA A 105 1.57 -18.12 10.98
C ALA A 105 1.78 -16.67 10.52
N SER A 106 2.83 -16.41 9.72
CA SER A 106 3.14 -15.08 9.20
C SER A 106 2.07 -14.55 8.23
N LEU A 107 1.44 -15.44 7.45
CA LEU A 107 0.30 -15.11 6.59
C LEU A 107 -0.91 -14.69 7.43
N ILE A 108 -1.30 -15.53 8.40
CA ILE A 108 -2.45 -15.25 9.28
C ILE A 108 -2.25 -13.94 10.04
N GLU A 109 -1.05 -13.70 10.55
CA GLU A 109 -0.72 -12.47 11.27
C GLU A 109 -0.83 -11.24 10.36
N SER A 110 -0.23 -11.29 9.17
CA SER A 110 -0.29 -10.19 8.18
C SER A 110 -1.73 -9.90 7.77
N GLN A 111 -2.51 -10.95 7.47
CA GLN A 111 -3.92 -10.82 7.10
C GLN A 111 -4.74 -10.19 8.25
N LYS A 112 -4.59 -10.67 9.49
CA LYS A 112 -5.31 -10.14 10.65
C LYS A 112 -4.94 -8.68 10.91
N ALA A 113 -3.65 -8.33 10.81
CA ALA A 113 -3.18 -6.96 10.98
C ALA A 113 -3.81 -6.03 9.93
N LEU A 114 -3.81 -6.44 8.67
CA LEU A 114 -4.39 -5.65 7.58
C LEU A 114 -5.91 -5.49 7.74
N ALA A 115 -6.63 -6.60 7.94
CA ALA A 115 -8.08 -6.58 8.06
C ALA A 115 -8.56 -5.76 9.26
N SER A 116 -7.92 -5.93 10.42
CA SER A 116 -8.27 -5.17 11.63
C SER A 116 -8.02 -3.66 11.44
N TRP A 117 -6.90 -3.29 10.80
CA TRP A 117 -6.58 -1.89 10.57
C TRP A 117 -7.52 -1.21 9.56
N ILE A 118 -7.89 -1.89 8.46
CA ILE A 118 -8.86 -1.37 7.49
C ILE A 118 -10.20 -1.14 8.18
N LYS A 119 -10.67 -2.13 8.96
CA LYS A 119 -11.94 -2.03 9.71
C LYS A 119 -11.91 -0.86 10.70
N GLN A 120 -10.82 -0.70 11.44
CA GLN A 120 -10.63 0.41 12.37
C GLN A 120 -10.61 1.76 11.65
N SER A 121 -9.85 1.87 10.57
CA SER A 121 -9.66 3.11 9.83
C SER A 121 -10.97 3.61 9.21
N ARG A 122 -11.74 2.71 8.59
CA ARG A 122 -13.07 3.02 8.03
C ARG A 122 -14.02 3.54 9.11
N ARG A 123 -14.10 2.85 10.26
CA ARG A 123 -14.89 3.29 11.42
C ARG A 123 -14.49 4.69 11.91
N THR A 124 -13.20 4.97 12.03
CA THR A 124 -12.73 6.29 12.48
C THR A 124 -12.97 7.42 11.48
N SER A 125 -13.10 7.08 10.19
CA SER A 125 -13.37 8.04 9.13
C SER A 125 -14.86 8.22 8.82
N GLY A 126 -15.76 7.57 9.57
CA GLY A 126 -17.21 7.65 9.34
C GLY A 126 -17.71 6.85 8.12
N LEU A 127 -16.86 6.02 7.51
CA LEU A 127 -17.22 5.09 6.44
C LEU A 127 -17.59 3.74 7.10
N THR A 128 -18.86 3.41 7.23
CA THR A 128 -19.29 2.13 7.80
C THR A 128 -19.12 1.00 6.79
N ILE A 129 -18.62 -0.15 7.26
CA ILE A 129 -18.67 -1.42 6.50
C ILE A 129 -19.97 -2.08 6.93
N ASP A 130 -20.91 -2.26 6.01
CA ASP A 130 -22.06 -3.13 6.26
C ASP A 130 -21.55 -4.59 6.33
N ASP A 131 -21.96 -5.31 7.39
CA ASP A 131 -21.56 -6.69 7.70
C ASP A 131 -22.06 -7.71 6.67
#